data_AF-A0A8J7QRD7-F1
#
_entry.id   AF-A0A8J7QRD7-F1
#
_cell.length_a   1.000
_cell.length_b   1.000
_cell.length_c   1.000
_cell.angle_alpha   90.00
_cell.angle_beta   90.00
_cell.angle_gamma   90.00
#
_symmetry.space_group_name_H-M   'P 1'
#
loop_
_entity.id
_entity.type
_entity.pdbx_description
1 polymer ?
#
loop_
_entity_poly.entity_id
_entity_poly.type
_entity_poly.pdbx_seq_one_letter_code
_entity_poly.pdbx_strand_id
1 'polypeptide(L)'
;MSTKPERHILTDADALFFYKCAAAKQSQDISNRKDISTVASKFGINIEFKSESCKNRSIEQDCIRIYGYIKGAGKNQLFFNHIRNAFAHLYIEISGTRCKLLDWNPYDSYGKRQNFKASLITMHGDVSYDSLKKLLCEFFSNKSKTKKK
;
A
#
# COMPACT_ATOMS: atom_id res chain seq x y z
N MET A 1 -12.28 29.74 8.58
CA MET A 1 -12.35 29.31 7.16
C MET A 1 -11.78 27.91 7.08
N SER A 2 -12.56 26.93 6.64
CA SER A 2 -12.10 25.55 6.47
C SER A 2 -11.50 25.43 5.08
N THR A 3 -10.18 25.56 4.96
CA THR A 3 -9.46 25.22 3.73
C THR A 3 -9.51 23.71 3.60
N LYS A 4 -10.45 23.19 2.82
CA LYS A 4 -10.43 21.78 2.42
C LYS A 4 -9.03 21.49 1.86
N PRO A 5 -8.33 20.45 2.34
CA PRO A 5 -7.02 20.11 1.80
C PRO A 5 -7.18 19.92 0.29
N GLU A 6 -6.39 20.66 -0.49
CA GLU A 6 -6.33 20.47 -1.95
C GLU A 6 -5.96 19.01 -2.19
N ARG A 7 -6.92 18.25 -2.71
CA ARG A 7 -6.65 16.90 -3.18
C ARG A 7 -5.75 17.03 -4.39
N HIS A 8 -4.48 16.72 -4.21
CA HIS A 8 -3.57 16.66 -5.33
C HIS A 8 -3.91 15.40 -6.16
N ILE A 9 -4.39 15.64 -7.37
CA ILE A 9 -4.65 14.60 -8.38
C ILE A 9 -3.30 14.11 -8.86
N LEU A 10 -3.10 12.78 -8.88
CA LEU A 10 -1.87 12.18 -9.40
C LEU A 10 -1.55 12.75 -10.78
N THR A 11 -0.32 13.23 -10.97
CA THR A 11 0.14 13.67 -12.29
C THR A 11 0.24 12.48 -13.24
N ASP A 12 0.25 12.72 -14.55
CA ASP A 12 0.46 11.67 -15.55
C ASP A 12 1.78 10.90 -15.31
N ALA A 13 2.82 11.59 -14.84
CA ALA A 13 4.10 10.98 -14.50
C ALA A 13 3.99 10.01 -13.31
N ASP A 14 3.21 10.37 -12.29
CA ASP A 14 2.96 9.52 -11.14
C ASP A 14 2.05 8.34 -11.52
N ALA A 15 0.99 8.58 -12.30
CA ALA A 15 0.14 7.53 -12.83
C ALA A 15 0.94 6.50 -13.67
N LEU A 16 1.84 6.97 -14.54
CA LEU A 16 2.70 6.10 -15.34
C LEU A 16 3.71 5.32 -14.49
N PHE A 17 4.27 5.95 -13.44
CA PHE A 17 5.13 5.28 -12.47
C PHE A 17 4.39 4.13 -11.77
N PHE A 18 3.18 4.39 -11.25
CA PHE A 18 2.38 3.37 -10.59
C PHE A 18 1.92 2.27 -11.54
N TYR A 19 1.58 2.60 -12.78
CA TYR A 19 1.30 1.59 -13.80
C TYR A 19 2.49 0.63 -13.99
N LYS A 20 3.71 1.17 -14.13
CA LYS A 20 4.94 0.38 -14.29
C LYS A 20 5.29 -0.47 -13.05
N CYS A 21 5.00 0.05 -11.86
CA CYS A 21 5.28 -0.61 -10.59
C CYS A 21 4.23 -1.67 -10.20
N ALA A 22 2.95 -1.35 -10.32
CA ALA A 22 1.84 -2.13 -9.75
C ALA A 22 1.00 -2.88 -10.78
N ALA A 23 0.74 -2.31 -11.96
CA ALA A 23 -0.11 -2.94 -12.97
C ALA A 23 0.65 -3.94 -13.85
N ALA A 24 1.92 -3.66 -14.15
CA ALA A 24 2.74 -4.49 -15.02
C ALA A 24 3.41 -5.71 -14.33
N LYS A 25 3.18 -5.92 -13.03
CA LYS A 25 3.81 -7.00 -12.24
C LYS A 25 2.76 -8.01 -11.78
N GLN A 26 3.12 -9.30 -11.76
CA GLN A 26 2.26 -10.34 -11.20
C GLN A 26 2.61 -10.58 -9.74
N SER A 27 1.65 -11.05 -8.93
CA SER A 27 1.88 -11.32 -7.49
C SER A 27 3.05 -12.29 -7.25
N GLN A 28 3.29 -13.24 -8.16
CA GLN A 28 4.43 -14.16 -8.13
C GLN A 28 5.80 -13.48 -8.31
N ASP A 29 5.86 -12.33 -8.98
CA ASP A 29 7.08 -11.54 -9.13
C ASP A 29 7.46 -10.82 -7.82
N ILE A 30 6.54 -10.78 -6.86
CA ILE A 30 6.64 -10.00 -5.63
C ILE A 30 6.89 -10.89 -4.41
N SER A 31 6.41 -12.14 -4.43
CA SER A 31 6.58 -13.09 -3.33
C SER A 31 8.05 -13.42 -3.03
N ASN A 32 8.91 -13.45 -4.04
CA ASN A 32 10.34 -13.77 -3.92
C ASN A 32 11.24 -12.57 -3.55
N ARG A 33 10.65 -11.42 -3.23
CA ARG A 33 11.40 -10.20 -2.90
C ARG A 33 11.79 -10.17 -1.43
N LYS A 34 12.72 -9.27 -1.09
CA LYS A 34 12.98 -8.93 0.31
C LYS A 34 11.68 -8.52 0.99
N ASP A 35 11.55 -8.86 2.27
CA ASP A 35 10.40 -8.50 3.06
C ASP A 35 10.19 -6.98 3.04
N ILE A 36 8.96 -6.55 2.75
CA ILE A 36 8.63 -5.14 2.55
C ILE A 36 8.90 -4.30 3.80
N SER A 37 8.68 -4.83 5.01
CA SER A 37 8.98 -4.11 6.26
C SER A 37 10.48 -3.82 6.39
N THR A 38 11.32 -4.73 5.91
CA THR A 38 12.80 -4.54 5.86
C THR A 38 13.22 -3.47 4.86
N VAL A 39 12.52 -3.35 3.73
CA VAL A 39 12.81 -2.30 2.73
C VAL A 39 12.31 -0.95 3.23
N ALA A 40 11.12 -0.91 3.83
CA ALA A 40 10.48 0.30 4.32
C ALA A 40 11.26 1.00 5.45
N SER A 41 11.87 0.21 6.35
CA SER A 41 12.65 0.76 7.47
C SER A 41 13.84 1.61 7.03
N LYS A 42 14.43 1.33 5.85
CA LYS A 42 15.49 2.16 5.26
C LYS A 42 15.06 3.60 4.95
N PHE A 43 13.77 3.78 4.73
CA PHE A 43 13.16 5.06 4.37
C PHE A 43 12.37 5.67 5.54
N GLY A 44 12.52 5.11 6.75
CA GLY A 44 11.81 5.56 7.94
C GLY A 44 10.32 5.22 7.95
N ILE A 45 9.86 4.31 7.09
CA ILE A 45 8.46 3.91 7.02
C ILE A 45 8.25 2.64 7.84
N ASN A 46 7.33 2.69 8.81
CA ASN A 46 6.84 1.51 9.51
C ASN A 46 5.73 0.83 8.69
N ILE A 47 5.78 -0.50 8.56
CA ILE A 47 4.70 -1.27 7.92
C ILE A 47 4.18 -2.33 8.88
N GLU A 48 2.93 -2.16 9.28
CA GLU A 48 2.25 -3.03 10.22
C GLU A 48 1.23 -3.92 9.51
N PHE A 49 1.31 -5.22 9.79
CA PHE A 49 0.31 -6.19 9.37
C PHE A 49 -0.49 -6.60 10.60
N LYS A 50 -1.80 -6.31 10.59
CA LYS A 50 -2.72 -6.61 11.70
C LYS A 50 -3.79 -7.61 11.24
N SER A 51 -4.06 -8.61 12.08
CA SER A 51 -5.11 -9.60 11.82
C SER A 51 -6.49 -9.21 12.34
N GLU A 52 -6.57 -8.14 13.14
CA GLU A 52 -7.83 -7.60 13.65
C GLU A 52 -8.51 -6.67 12.63
N SER A 53 -9.80 -6.42 12.81
CA SER A 53 -10.54 -5.45 12.00
C SER A 53 -10.05 -4.03 12.24
N CYS A 54 -10.13 -3.17 11.22
CA CYS A 54 -9.83 -1.76 11.36
C CYS A 54 -10.70 -1.14 12.46
N LYS A 55 -10.07 -0.65 13.52
CA LYS A 55 -10.69 0.24 14.50
C LYS A 55 -10.30 1.66 14.13
N ASN A 56 -11.24 2.62 14.22
CA ASN A 56 -10.96 4.05 14.07
C ASN A 56 -9.86 4.46 15.07
N ARG A 57 -8.61 4.38 14.62
CA ARG A 57 -7.43 4.77 15.37
C ARG A 57 -6.65 5.71 14.47
N SER A 58 -6.13 6.78 15.07
CA SER A 58 -5.13 7.60 14.41
C SER A 58 -3.96 6.71 13.96
N ILE A 59 -3.49 6.94 12.75
CA ILE A 59 -2.26 6.34 12.26
C ILE A 59 -1.10 7.25 12.61
N GLU A 60 -0.01 6.65 13.06
CA GLU A 60 1.23 7.35 13.28
C GLU A 60 1.78 7.85 11.95
N GLN A 61 2.49 8.98 11.99
CA GLN A 61 3.18 9.48 10.81
C GLN A 61 4.24 8.48 10.34
N ASP A 62 4.38 8.38 9.03
CA ASP A 62 5.31 7.47 8.35
C ASP A 62 5.02 5.99 8.64
N CYS A 63 3.73 5.67 8.76
CA CYS A 63 3.24 4.31 8.97
C CYS A 63 2.23 3.90 7.89
N ILE A 64 2.33 2.66 7.44
CA ILE A 64 1.32 1.97 6.62
C ILE A 64 0.84 0.76 7.40
N ARG A 65 -0.46 0.72 7.69
CA ARG A 65 -1.10 -0.38 8.39
C ARG A 65 -2.04 -1.11 7.45
N ILE A 66 -1.81 -2.42 7.31
CA ILE A 66 -2.61 -3.32 6.50
C ILE A 66 -3.33 -4.29 7.42
N TYR A 67 -4.64 -4.39 7.23
CA TYR A 67 -5.54 -5.26 7.98
C TYR A 67 -5.96 -6.44 7.10
N GLY A 68 -5.85 -7.66 7.62
CA GLY A 68 -6.32 -8.83 6.89
C GLY A 68 -5.82 -10.17 7.44
N TYR A 69 -6.26 -11.25 6.80
CA TYR A 69 -5.82 -12.59 7.15
C TYR A 69 -4.40 -12.86 6.60
N ILE A 70 -3.40 -12.66 7.46
CA ILE A 70 -1.97 -12.78 7.10
C ILE A 70 -1.51 -14.24 7.01
N LYS A 71 -2.27 -15.20 7.56
CA LYS A 71 -1.85 -16.61 7.65
C LYS A 71 -1.85 -17.36 6.29
N GLY A 72 -2.49 -16.83 5.25
CA GLY A 72 -2.58 -17.47 3.93
C GLY A 72 -1.88 -16.75 2.77
N ALA A 73 -1.57 -15.45 2.93
CA ALA A 73 -0.91 -14.63 1.91
C ALA A 73 0.37 -14.02 2.48
N GLY A 74 1.48 -14.09 1.74
CA GLY A 74 2.73 -13.48 2.16
C GLY A 74 2.58 -11.96 2.32
N LYS A 75 3.24 -11.36 3.32
CA LYS A 75 3.22 -9.92 3.60
C LYS A 75 3.46 -9.04 2.37
N ASN A 76 4.42 -9.42 1.53
CA ASN A 76 4.73 -8.74 0.27
C ASN A 76 3.55 -8.76 -0.71
N GLN A 77 2.83 -9.88 -0.81
CA GLN A 77 1.67 -10.01 -1.68
C GLN A 77 0.50 -9.18 -1.17
N LEU A 78 0.27 -9.17 0.15
CA LEU A 78 -0.76 -8.33 0.76
C LEU A 78 -0.47 -6.85 0.51
N PHE A 79 0.75 -6.38 0.81
CA PHE A 79 1.16 -5.01 0.54
C PHE A 79 0.97 -4.64 -0.93
N PHE A 80 1.45 -5.49 -1.85
CA PHE A 80 1.30 -5.27 -3.28
C PHE A 80 -0.16 -5.11 -3.72
N ASN A 81 -1.04 -5.99 -3.25
CA ASN A 81 -2.45 -5.96 -3.62
C ASN A 81 -3.14 -4.69 -3.11
N HIS A 82 -2.90 -4.32 -1.85
CA HIS A 82 -3.53 -3.13 -1.25
C HIS A 82 -3.00 -1.84 -1.87
N ILE A 83 -1.70 -1.74 -2.14
CA ILE A 83 -1.11 -0.61 -2.84
C ILE A 83 -1.70 -0.50 -4.25
N ARG A 84 -1.78 -1.61 -4.98
CA ARG A 84 -2.37 -1.65 -6.32
C ARG A 84 -3.83 -1.19 -6.31
N ASN A 85 -4.62 -1.64 -5.35
CA ASN A 85 -6.02 -1.25 -5.22
C ASN A 85 -6.18 0.23 -4.86
N ALA A 86 -5.39 0.75 -3.90
CA ALA A 86 -5.40 2.17 -3.53
C ALA A 86 -5.11 3.06 -4.75
N PHE A 87 -4.16 2.66 -5.61
CA PHE A 87 -3.89 3.36 -6.87
C PHE A 87 -5.02 3.22 -7.89
N ALA A 88 -5.51 2.01 -8.13
CA ALA A 88 -6.53 1.73 -9.14
C ALA A 88 -7.86 2.46 -8.86
N HIS A 89 -8.18 2.68 -7.58
CA HIS A 89 -9.41 3.34 -7.16
C HIS A 89 -9.20 4.81 -6.75
N LEU A 90 -8.02 5.39 -7.03
CA LEU A 90 -7.68 6.79 -6.73
C LEU A 90 -7.86 7.17 -5.25
N TYR A 91 -7.66 6.21 -4.34
CA TYR A 91 -7.81 6.42 -2.90
C TYR A 91 -6.51 6.86 -2.23
N ILE A 92 -5.76 7.73 -2.92
CA ILE A 92 -4.54 8.32 -2.41
C ILE A 92 -4.74 9.82 -2.37
N GLU A 93 -4.85 10.35 -1.16
CA GLU A 93 -4.98 11.79 -0.94
C GLU A 93 -3.59 12.36 -0.68
N ILE A 94 -3.04 13.11 -1.63
CA ILE A 94 -1.79 13.84 -1.45
C ILE A 94 -2.12 15.25 -0.96
N SER A 95 -1.49 15.65 0.15
CA SER A 95 -1.64 16.96 0.78
C SER A 95 -0.25 17.49 1.14
N GLY A 96 0.25 18.44 0.35
CA GLY A 96 1.63 18.91 0.45
C GLY A 96 2.63 17.79 0.15
N THR A 97 3.58 17.55 1.06
CA THR A 97 4.59 16.49 0.93
C THR A 97 4.14 15.13 1.44
N ARG A 98 2.93 15.03 2.01
CA ARG A 98 2.40 13.81 2.62
C ARG A 98 1.33 13.19 1.75
N CYS A 99 1.27 11.87 1.78
CA CYS A 99 0.23 11.09 1.12
C CYS A 99 -0.50 10.21 2.14
N LYS A 100 -1.82 10.22 2.04
CA LYS A 100 -2.70 9.34 2.79
C LYS A 100 -3.14 8.22 1.86
N LEU A 101 -2.75 7.00 2.20
CA LEU A 101 -3.10 5.80 1.46
C LEU A 101 -4.36 5.20 2.08
N LEU A 102 -5.35 4.90 1.25
CA LEU A 102 -6.58 4.28 1.70
C LEU A 102 -6.95 3.14 0.74
N ASP A 103 -7.18 1.95 1.26
CA ASP A 103 -7.71 0.84 0.44
C ASP A 103 -8.96 0.23 1.07
N TRP A 104 -9.91 -0.07 0.19
CA TRP A 104 -11.24 -0.58 0.52
C TRP A 104 -11.38 -1.93 -0.18
N ASN A 105 -11.39 -3.00 0.60
CA ASN A 105 -11.60 -4.34 0.05
C ASN A 105 -13.09 -4.71 0.14
N PRO A 106 -13.79 -4.94 -0.99
CA PRO A 106 -15.17 -5.42 -0.96
C PRO A 106 -15.28 -6.88 -0.52
N TYR A 107 -14.16 -7.57 -0.24
CA TYR A 107 -14.12 -8.94 0.24
C TYR A 107 -13.65 -8.99 1.70
N ASP A 108 -14.21 -9.90 2.51
CA ASP A 108 -13.78 -10.13 3.89
C ASP A 108 -12.42 -10.86 3.98
N SER A 109 -11.95 -11.08 5.21
CA SER A 109 -10.72 -11.83 5.52
C SER A 109 -10.73 -13.29 5.02
N TYR A 110 -11.89 -13.81 4.59
CA TYR A 110 -12.09 -15.16 4.07
C TYR A 110 -12.40 -15.17 2.56
N GLY A 111 -12.31 -14.01 1.89
CA GLY A 111 -12.55 -13.88 0.45
C GLY A 111 -14.02 -13.84 0.04
N LYS A 112 -14.97 -13.71 0.99
CA LYS A 112 -16.40 -13.56 0.67
C LYS A 112 -16.72 -12.11 0.32
N ARG A 113 -17.46 -11.93 -0.77
CA ARG A 113 -17.94 -10.61 -1.21
C ARG A 113 -18.91 -10.06 -0.17
N GLN A 114 -18.60 -8.89 0.38
CA GLN A 114 -19.45 -8.19 1.33
C GLN A 114 -20.32 -7.18 0.57
N ASN A 115 -21.59 -7.11 0.97
CA ASN A 115 -22.50 -6.07 0.47
C ASN A 115 -21.89 -4.70 0.80
N PHE A 116 -21.83 -3.82 -0.20
CA PHE A 116 -21.12 -2.55 -0.21
C PHE A 116 -21.50 -1.69 1.02
N LYS A 117 -20.78 -1.89 2.12
CA LYS A 117 -20.78 -1.03 3.28
C LYS A 117 -19.38 -0.46 3.39
N ALA A 118 -19.33 0.85 3.48
CA ALA A 118 -18.16 1.69 3.58
C ALA A 118 -17.28 1.47 4.82
N SER A 119 -17.38 0.31 5.49
CA SER A 119 -16.97 0.11 6.86
C SER A 119 -15.70 -0.72 7.04
N LEU A 120 -15.03 -1.17 5.98
CA LEU A 120 -13.81 -1.98 6.12
C LEU A 120 -12.71 -1.43 5.21
N ILE A 121 -12.17 -0.30 5.64
CA ILE A 121 -10.85 0.13 5.18
C ILE A 121 -9.86 -0.96 5.61
N THR A 122 -9.15 -1.54 4.64
CA THR A 122 -8.20 -2.63 4.85
C THR A 122 -6.76 -2.19 4.78
N MET A 123 -6.51 -0.96 4.32
CA MET A 123 -5.22 -0.31 4.46
C MET A 123 -5.42 1.16 4.76
N HIS A 124 -4.64 1.64 5.71
CA HIS A 124 -4.45 3.07 5.94
C HIS A 124 -2.94 3.35 5.94
N GLY A 125 -2.52 4.45 5.33
CA GLY A 125 -1.16 4.95 5.45
C GLY A 125 -1.16 6.46 5.56
N ASP A 126 -0.21 7.00 6.32
CA ASP A 126 0.14 8.42 6.33
C ASP A 126 1.67 8.50 6.25
N VAL A 127 2.19 8.81 5.07
CA VAL A 127 3.64 8.77 4.82
C VAL A 127 4.08 9.95 3.96
N SER A 128 5.35 10.34 4.08
CA SER A 128 5.99 11.22 3.10
C SER A 128 5.89 10.63 1.68
N TYR A 129 5.45 11.44 0.71
CA TYR A 129 5.30 11.03 -0.68
C TYR A 129 6.65 10.62 -1.30
N ASP A 130 7.71 11.37 -0.99
CA ASP A 130 9.06 11.06 -1.48
C ASP A 130 9.60 9.75 -0.90
N SER A 131 9.37 9.50 0.40
CA SER A 131 9.77 8.25 1.04
C SER A 131 8.99 7.07 0.47
N LEU A 132 7.69 7.24 0.21
CA LEU A 132 6.87 6.22 -0.45
C LEU A 132 7.39 5.91 -1.86
N LYS A 133 7.70 6.94 -2.66
CA LYS A 133 8.23 6.77 -4.02
C LYS A 133 9.55 5.99 -4.01
N LYS A 134 10.47 6.31 -3.08
CA LYS A 134 11.74 5.59 -2.89
C LYS A 134 11.51 4.12 -2.46
N LEU A 135 10.60 3.88 -1.51
CA LEU A 135 10.21 2.54 -1.08
C LEU A 135 9.71 1.70 -2.26
N LEU A 136 8.78 2.24 -3.04
CA LEU A 136 8.19 1.52 -4.18
C LEU A 136 9.24 1.28 -5.28
N CYS A 137 10.09 2.27 -5.58
CA CYS A 137 11.23 2.08 -6.48
C CYS A 137 12.11 0.91 -6.04
N GLU A 138 12.56 0.86 -4.79
CA GLU A 138 13.43 -0.21 -4.31
C GLU A 138 12.70 -1.56 -4.28
N PHE A 139 11.47 -1.57 -3.78
CA PHE A 139 10.67 -2.78 -3.69
C PHE A 139 10.43 -3.39 -5.07
N PHE A 140 10.10 -2.60 -6.09
CA PHE A 140 9.81 -3.08 -7.45
C PHE A 140 11.05 -3.26 -8.34
N SER A 141 12.18 -2.61 -8.04
CA SER A 141 13.43 -2.78 -8.80
C SER A 141 14.25 -4.00 -8.39
N ASN A 142 14.10 -4.48 -7.15
CA ASN A 142 14.82 -5.65 -6.66
C ASN A 142 14.35 -6.94 -7.38
N LYS A 143 15.03 -7.33 -8.47
CA LYS A 143 14.99 -8.72 -8.93
C LYS A 143 15.56 -9.57 -7.79
N SER A 144 14.83 -10.61 -7.38
CA SER A 144 15.37 -11.66 -6.52
C SER A 144 16.74 -12.06 -7.07
N LYS A 145 17.76 -12.17 -6.19
CA LYS A 145 18.96 -12.91 -6.55
C LYS A 145 18.50 -14.34 -6.80
N THR A 146 18.18 -14.68 -8.05
CA THR A 146 18.09 -16.07 -8.47
C THR A 146 19.40 -16.69 -8.04
N LYS A 147 19.38 -17.61 -7.05
CA LYS A 147 20.53 -18.47 -6.83
C LYS A 147 20.76 -19.15 -8.17
N LYS A 148 21.87 -18.81 -8.84
CA LYS A 148 22.38 -19.63 -9.94
C LYS A 148 22.47 -21.04 -9.37
N LYS A 149 21.68 -21.96 -9.95
CA LYS A 149 21.88 -23.38 -9.77
C LYS A 149 23.24 -23.76 -10.35
#